data_AF-A0A6P7X510-F1
#
_entry.id   AF-A0A6P7X510-F1
#
_cell.length_a   1.000
_cell.length_b   1.000
_cell.length_c   1.000
_cell.angle_alpha   90.00
_cell.angle_beta   90.00
_cell.angle_gamma   90.00
#
_symmetry.space_group_name_H-M   'P 1'
#
loop_
_entity.id
_entity.type
_entity.pdbx_description
1 polymer ?
#
loop_
_entity_poly.entity_id
_entity_poly.type
_entity_poly.pdbx_seq_one_letter_code
_entity_poly.pdbx_strand_id
1 'polypeptide(L)'
;MCCISAYLPRTEADTIAWDIVLDNLNMIKKLAEGIDAKLYTATSGDAKLYTARLDPDVCSESMLRCFLEELKVIAHECRDENKEETHKYVNFVNINIGHRLKESFYNDVPKGCKQCEQFQEENFTTFMERFTQLVQRFNMEKRDFRTKSPSRTASALIRTENSKSAAPDPEKTISQNTSN
;
A
#
# COMPACT_ATOMS: atom_id res chain seq x y z
N MET A 1 28.23 18.44 16.53
CA MET A 1 27.63 17.09 16.58
C MET A 1 26.49 17.04 15.58
N CYS A 2 26.60 16.22 14.52
CA CYS A 2 25.49 15.93 13.60
C CYS A 2 25.01 14.51 13.88
N CYS A 3 23.76 14.38 14.34
CA CYS A 3 23.09 13.09 14.43
C CYS A 3 22.52 12.77 13.04
N ILE A 4 23.20 11.92 12.29
CA ILE A 4 22.59 11.30 11.12
C ILE A 4 21.59 10.28 11.66
N SER A 5 20.30 10.64 11.63
CA SER A 5 19.22 9.66 11.82
C SER A 5 19.24 8.73 10.60
N ALA A 6 19.79 7.54 10.79
CA ALA A 6 19.71 6.48 9.79
C ALA A 6 18.28 5.93 9.80
N TYR A 7 17.47 6.35 8.82
CA TYR A 7 16.21 5.69 8.53
C TYR A 7 16.54 4.32 7.93
N LEU A 8 16.39 3.26 8.74
CA LEU A 8 16.48 1.89 8.25
C LEU A 8 15.29 1.65 7.30
N PRO A 9 15.50 1.25 6.04
CA PRO A 9 14.41 0.83 5.17
C PRO A 9 13.72 -0.38 5.81
N ARG A 10 12.38 -0.39 5.81
CA ARG A 10 11.60 -1.58 6.19
C ARG A 10 12.09 -2.79 5.41
N THR A 11 12.43 -3.87 6.12
CA THR A 11 12.93 -5.11 5.54
C THR A 11 11.78 -5.91 4.89
N GLU A 12 12.12 -6.88 4.04
CA GLU A 12 11.15 -7.71 3.29
C GLU A 12 10.14 -8.46 4.17
N ALA A 13 10.44 -8.63 5.47
CA ALA A 13 9.54 -9.21 6.48
C ALA A 13 8.28 -8.35 6.75
N ASP A 14 8.27 -7.07 6.38
CA ASP A 14 7.11 -6.18 6.54
C ASP A 14 6.13 -6.20 5.34
N THR A 15 6.36 -7.08 4.36
CA THR A 15 5.52 -7.17 3.17
C THR A 15 4.36 -8.13 3.39
N ILE A 16 3.13 -7.59 3.51
CA ILE A 16 1.92 -8.42 3.43
C ILE A 16 1.94 -9.18 2.12
N ALA A 17 1.85 -10.51 2.20
CA ALA A 17 1.53 -11.36 1.07
C ALA A 17 0.04 -11.20 0.73
N TRP A 18 -0.30 -10.11 0.05
CA TRP A 18 -1.68 -9.78 -0.29
C TRP A 18 -2.37 -10.86 -1.13
N ASP A 19 -1.59 -11.62 -1.90
CA ASP A 19 -2.11 -12.76 -2.65
C ASP A 19 -2.63 -13.86 -1.71
N ILE A 20 -1.96 -14.12 -0.56
CA ILE A 20 -2.44 -15.03 0.49
C ILE A 20 -3.73 -14.51 1.13
N VAL A 21 -3.83 -13.19 1.36
CA VAL A 21 -5.06 -12.57 1.87
C VAL A 21 -6.23 -12.80 0.89
N LEU A 22 -6.00 -12.60 -0.41
CA LEU A 22 -7.01 -12.82 -1.44
C LEU A 22 -7.45 -14.29 -1.52
N ASP A 23 -6.51 -15.23 -1.41
CA ASP A 23 -6.82 -16.66 -1.38
C ASP A 23 -7.68 -17.02 -0.16
N ASN A 24 -7.35 -16.49 1.02
CA ASN A 24 -8.15 -16.72 2.22
C ASN A 24 -9.55 -16.09 2.11
N LEU A 25 -9.68 -14.89 1.53
CA LEU A 25 -10.98 -14.26 1.26
C LEU A 25 -11.83 -15.11 0.30
N ASN A 26 -11.21 -15.72 -0.71
CA ASN A 26 -11.90 -16.64 -1.62
C ASN A 26 -12.38 -17.90 -0.92
N MET A 27 -11.61 -18.43 0.05
CA MET A 27 -12.05 -19.58 0.86
C MET A 27 -13.23 -19.21 1.76
N ILE A 28 -13.20 -18.05 2.44
CA ILE A 28 -14.32 -17.54 3.23
C ILE A 28 -15.57 -17.39 2.36
N LYS A 29 -15.42 -16.79 1.16
CA LYS A 29 -16.54 -16.62 0.21
C LYS A 29 -17.25 -17.93 -0.10
N LYS A 30 -16.50 -19.01 -0.29
CA LYS A 30 -17.03 -20.35 -0.59
C LYS A 30 -17.67 -21.02 0.63
N LEU A 31 -17.02 -20.93 1.79
CA LEU A 31 -17.45 -21.62 3.02
C LEU A 31 -18.68 -20.97 3.66
N ALA A 32 -18.78 -19.65 3.59
CA ALA A 32 -19.89 -18.87 4.12
C ALA A 32 -20.90 -18.47 3.03
N GLU A 33 -20.96 -19.20 1.92
CA GLU A 33 -21.96 -18.94 0.88
C GLU A 33 -23.38 -19.13 1.43
N GLY A 34 -24.25 -18.16 1.14
CA GLY A 34 -25.66 -18.21 1.51
C GLY A 34 -25.97 -17.79 2.96
N ILE A 35 -25.03 -17.14 3.67
CA ILE A 35 -25.40 -16.43 4.90
C ILE A 35 -26.34 -15.26 4.59
N ASP A 36 -27.28 -15.01 5.49
CA ASP A 36 -28.20 -13.87 5.44
C ASP A 36 -27.80 -12.83 6.48
N ALA A 37 -26.63 -12.22 6.26
CA ALA A 37 -26.03 -11.20 7.12
C ALA A 37 -26.10 -9.83 6.46
N LYS A 38 -26.30 -8.79 7.29
CA LYS A 38 -26.15 -7.39 6.88
C LYS A 38 -24.84 -6.86 7.43
N LEU A 39 -23.93 -6.52 6.53
CA LEU A 39 -22.55 -6.23 6.87
C LEU A 39 -22.19 -4.79 6.51
N TYR A 40 -21.57 -4.07 7.43
CA TYR A 40 -21.12 -2.70 7.17
C TYR A 40 -20.02 -2.67 6.11
N THR A 41 -20.34 -2.06 4.97
CA THR A 41 -19.52 -2.21 3.78
C THR A 41 -19.13 -0.87 3.18
N ALA A 42 -17.85 -0.52 3.35
CA ALA A 42 -17.31 0.68 2.73
C ALA A 42 -17.20 0.55 1.20
N THR A 43 -17.34 1.68 0.50
CA THR A 43 -17.28 1.77 -0.96
C THR A 43 -15.95 2.35 -1.45
N SER A 44 -15.71 2.26 -2.75
CA SER A 44 -14.61 2.96 -3.40
C SER A 44 -14.73 4.49 -3.29
N GLY A 45 -15.95 5.02 -3.19
CA GLY A 45 -16.21 6.44 -2.94
C GLY A 45 -15.80 6.87 -1.54
N ASP A 46 -16.05 6.04 -0.53
CA ASP A 46 -15.60 6.29 0.84
C ASP A 46 -14.07 6.41 0.88
N ALA A 47 -13.36 5.51 0.20
CA ALA A 47 -11.91 5.55 0.16
C ALA A 47 -11.36 6.82 -0.53
N LYS A 48 -12.02 7.29 -1.60
CA LYS A 48 -11.62 8.53 -2.31
C LYS A 48 -11.92 9.81 -1.53
N LEU A 49 -12.96 9.83 -0.69
CA LEU A 49 -13.29 10.99 0.14
C LEU A 49 -12.20 11.29 1.19
N TYR A 50 -11.48 10.26 1.64
CA TYR A 50 -10.46 10.40 2.67
C TYR A 50 -9.09 10.83 2.13
N THR A 51 -8.79 10.63 0.85
CA THR A 51 -7.51 11.06 0.25
C THR A 51 -7.43 12.58 0.02
N ALA A 52 -8.56 13.30 0.05
CA ALA A 52 -8.62 14.71 -0.29
C ALA A 52 -8.55 15.67 0.92
N ARG A 53 -8.67 15.18 2.17
CA ARG A 53 -8.75 16.02 3.38
C ARG A 53 -7.92 15.55 4.58
N LEU A 54 -7.43 14.31 4.59
CA LEU A 54 -6.63 13.71 5.67
C LEU A 54 -5.49 12.89 5.06
N ASP A 55 -4.52 12.48 5.90
CA ASP A 55 -3.51 11.51 5.50
C ASP A 55 -4.22 10.25 4.95
N PRO A 56 -4.06 9.91 3.65
CA PRO A 56 -4.77 8.83 2.97
C PRO A 56 -4.73 7.49 3.72
N ASP A 57 -3.65 7.29 4.47
CA ASP A 57 -3.37 6.04 5.16
C ASP A 57 -4.27 5.85 6.40
N VAL A 58 -4.69 6.94 7.06
CA VAL A 58 -5.33 6.89 8.38
C VAL A 58 -6.77 6.36 8.31
N CYS A 59 -7.63 6.90 7.44
CA CYS A 59 -9.00 6.38 7.30
C CYS A 59 -9.06 5.05 6.53
N SER A 60 -8.04 4.77 5.71
CA SER A 60 -7.91 3.50 5.00
C SER A 60 -7.62 2.34 5.98
N GLU A 61 -6.82 2.58 7.02
CA GLU A 61 -6.65 1.64 8.14
C GLU A 61 -7.96 1.42 8.90
N SER A 62 -8.72 2.48 9.21
CA SER A 62 -10.04 2.36 9.87
C SER A 62 -11.05 1.58 9.02
N MET A 63 -11.05 1.79 7.71
CA MET A 63 -11.91 1.05 6.79
C MET A 63 -11.57 -0.44 6.77
N LEU A 64 -10.28 -0.79 6.72
CA LEU A 64 -9.82 -2.18 6.83
C LEU A 64 -10.26 -2.82 8.14
N ARG A 65 -10.18 -2.10 9.26
CA ARG A 65 -10.67 -2.58 10.56
C ARG A 65 -12.14 -2.96 10.51
N CYS A 66 -12.99 -2.12 9.93
CA CYS A 66 -14.41 -2.45 9.78
C CYS A 66 -14.61 -3.75 9.00
N PHE A 67 -13.94 -3.92 7.84
CA PHE A 67 -14.02 -5.18 7.10
C PHE A 67 -13.56 -6.41 7.91
N LEU A 68 -12.55 -6.26 8.78
CA LEU A 68 -12.11 -7.35 9.66
C LEU A 68 -13.11 -7.68 10.78
N GLU A 69 -13.80 -6.68 11.33
CA GLU A 69 -14.84 -6.90 12.32
C GLU A 69 -16.06 -7.59 11.69
N GLU A 70 -16.49 -7.17 10.50
CA GLU A 70 -17.59 -7.82 9.77
C GLU A 70 -17.26 -9.27 9.36
N LEU A 71 -15.99 -9.61 9.12
CA LEU A 71 -15.58 -11.01 8.93
C LEU A 71 -15.83 -11.88 10.17
N LYS A 72 -15.81 -11.31 11.37
CA LYS A 72 -16.14 -12.06 12.59
C LYS A 72 -17.64 -12.35 12.67
N VAL A 73 -18.48 -11.43 12.19
CA VAL A 73 -19.92 -11.67 12.03
C VAL A 73 -20.14 -12.84 11.07
N ILE A 74 -19.48 -12.84 9.91
CA ILE A 74 -19.51 -13.96 8.96
C ILE A 74 -19.12 -15.28 9.62
N ALA A 75 -18.03 -15.31 10.38
CA ALA A 75 -17.59 -16.53 11.08
C ALA A 75 -18.60 -16.99 12.14
N HIS A 76 -19.28 -16.06 12.80
CA HIS A 76 -20.28 -16.37 13.82
C HIS A 76 -21.57 -16.95 13.22
N GLU A 77 -22.02 -16.39 12.09
CA GLU A 77 -23.31 -16.67 11.44
C GLU A 77 -23.25 -17.71 10.33
N CYS A 78 -22.06 -18.15 9.93
CA CYS A 78 -21.95 -19.24 8.96
C CYS A 78 -22.48 -20.57 9.51
N ARG A 79 -22.77 -21.49 8.58
CA ARG A 79 -23.32 -22.81 8.92
C ARG A 79 -22.37 -23.59 9.81
N ASP A 80 -22.93 -24.35 10.75
CA ASP A 80 -22.14 -25.08 11.75
C ASP A 80 -21.13 -26.04 11.11
N GLU A 81 -21.48 -26.71 10.01
CA GLU A 81 -20.59 -27.62 9.30
C GLU A 81 -19.33 -26.94 8.72
N ASN A 82 -19.39 -25.64 8.48
CA ASN A 82 -18.30 -24.85 7.91
C ASN A 82 -17.66 -23.90 8.95
N LYS A 83 -18.12 -23.92 10.20
CA LYS A 83 -17.80 -22.89 11.20
C LYS A 83 -16.33 -22.89 11.59
N GLU A 84 -15.77 -24.05 11.87
CA GLU A 84 -14.35 -24.20 12.23
C GLU A 84 -13.43 -23.68 11.11
N GLU A 85 -13.67 -24.13 9.88
CA GLU A 85 -12.84 -23.77 8.74
C GLU A 85 -13.02 -22.29 8.37
N THR A 86 -14.23 -21.74 8.49
CA THR A 86 -14.48 -20.30 8.31
C THR A 86 -13.71 -19.47 9.34
N HIS A 87 -13.77 -19.83 10.62
CA HIS A 87 -13.01 -19.15 11.67
C HIS A 87 -11.50 -19.18 11.41
N LYS A 88 -10.98 -20.32 10.96
CA LYS A 88 -9.56 -20.48 10.60
C LYS A 88 -9.15 -19.51 9.49
N TYR A 89 -9.91 -19.42 8.40
CA TYR A 89 -9.58 -18.50 7.31
C TYR A 89 -9.75 -17.03 7.70
N VAL A 90 -10.78 -16.69 8.49
CA VAL A 90 -10.95 -15.35 9.06
C VAL A 90 -9.76 -14.98 9.96
N ASN A 91 -9.28 -15.91 10.78
CA ASN A 91 -8.09 -15.70 11.61
C ASN A 91 -6.83 -15.47 10.76
N PHE A 92 -6.66 -16.22 9.67
CA PHE A 92 -5.54 -15.99 8.75
C PHE A 92 -5.60 -14.60 8.09
N VAL A 93 -6.77 -14.14 7.65
CA VAL A 93 -6.93 -12.77 7.14
C VAL A 93 -6.56 -11.75 8.23
N ASN A 94 -7.06 -11.92 9.45
CA ASN A 94 -6.77 -11.05 10.58
C ASN A 94 -5.28 -10.96 10.91
N ILE A 95 -4.55 -12.09 10.93
CA ILE A 95 -3.10 -12.09 11.19
C ILE A 95 -2.32 -11.41 10.05
N ASN A 96 -2.72 -11.68 8.80
CA ASN A 96 -2.03 -11.13 7.63
C ASN A 96 -2.29 -9.63 7.41
N ILE A 97 -3.42 -9.08 7.85
CA ILE A 97 -3.70 -7.64 7.77
C ILE A 97 -3.34 -6.92 9.07
N GLY A 98 -3.61 -7.55 10.22
CA GLY A 98 -3.57 -6.96 11.55
C GLY A 98 -2.22 -6.39 11.96
N HIS A 99 -1.11 -7.03 11.56
CA HIS A 99 0.25 -6.54 11.87
C HIS A 99 0.59 -5.17 11.25
N ARG A 100 -0.27 -4.64 10.36
CA ARG A 100 -0.08 -3.34 9.68
C ARG A 100 -1.00 -2.25 10.19
N LEU A 101 -2.01 -2.62 10.97
CA LEU A 101 -2.95 -1.68 11.53
C LEU A 101 -2.34 -1.09 12.81
N LYS A 102 -2.22 0.24 12.89
CA LYS A 102 -1.63 0.89 14.07
C LYS A 102 -2.51 0.64 15.29
N GLU A 103 -1.92 0.14 16.38
CA GLU A 103 -2.63 -0.14 17.63
C GLU A 103 -3.40 1.06 18.18
N SER A 104 -2.90 2.29 17.91
CA SER A 104 -3.51 3.54 18.35
C SER A 104 -4.94 3.78 17.84
N PHE A 105 -5.40 3.07 16.81
CA PHE A 105 -6.74 3.21 16.24
C PHE A 105 -7.72 2.14 16.71
N TYR A 106 -7.35 1.33 17.70
CA TYR A 106 -8.24 0.30 18.24
C TYR A 106 -9.40 0.89 19.05
N ASN A 107 -9.17 2.03 19.74
CA ASN A 107 -10.15 2.64 20.64
C ASN A 107 -10.75 3.95 20.11
N ASP A 108 -10.01 4.68 19.26
CA ASP A 108 -10.43 5.98 18.74
C ASP A 108 -10.32 6.00 17.22
N VAL A 109 -11.47 5.94 16.52
CA VAL A 109 -11.50 6.20 15.09
C VAL A 109 -11.02 7.63 14.85
N PRO A 110 -10.05 7.83 13.94
CA PRO A 110 -9.46 9.15 13.72
C PRO A 110 -10.52 10.19 13.34
N LYS A 111 -10.33 11.41 13.85
CA LYS A 111 -11.26 12.51 13.61
C LYS A 111 -11.45 12.74 12.10
N GLY A 112 -12.68 12.61 11.63
CA GLY A 112 -13.05 12.80 10.23
C GLY A 112 -13.14 11.51 9.40
N CYS A 113 -12.78 10.36 9.97
CA CYS A 113 -13.10 9.04 9.40
C CYS A 113 -14.47 8.57 9.90
N LYS A 114 -15.20 7.82 9.06
CA LYS A 114 -16.45 7.15 9.47
C LYS A 114 -16.16 6.00 10.44
N GLN A 115 -17.05 5.83 11.40
CA GLN A 115 -17.22 4.60 12.17
C GLN A 115 -17.82 3.49 11.30
N CYS A 116 -17.71 2.23 11.71
CA CYS A 116 -18.19 1.11 10.92
C CYS A 116 -19.70 1.20 10.66
N GLU A 117 -20.47 1.55 11.69
CA GLU A 117 -21.92 1.70 11.67
C GLU A 117 -22.42 2.86 10.79
N GLN A 118 -21.51 3.71 10.31
CA GLN A 118 -21.82 4.79 9.38
C GLN A 118 -21.62 4.40 7.92
N PHE A 119 -21.12 3.19 7.64
CA PHE A 119 -21.14 2.61 6.30
C PHE A 119 -22.48 1.98 5.99
N GLN A 120 -22.75 1.80 4.70
CA GLN A 120 -23.97 1.15 4.25
C GLN A 120 -23.91 -0.35 4.60
N GLU A 121 -24.99 -0.88 5.16
CA GLU A 121 -25.20 -2.32 5.28
C GLU A 121 -25.45 -2.94 3.90
N GLU A 122 -24.70 -3.99 3.57
CA GLU A 122 -24.86 -4.76 2.34
C GLU A 122 -24.97 -6.25 2.64
N ASN A 123 -25.44 -7.02 1.66
CA ASN A 123 -25.42 -8.48 1.76
C ASN A 123 -23.99 -9.04 1.66
N PHE A 124 -23.84 -10.30 2.06
CA PHE A 124 -22.58 -11.03 2.03
C PHE A 124 -21.84 -10.97 0.68
N THR A 125 -22.55 -11.19 -0.44
CA THR A 125 -21.94 -11.20 -1.77
C THR A 125 -21.30 -9.86 -2.09
N THR A 126 -22.03 -8.76 -1.87
CA THR A 126 -21.55 -7.39 -2.11
C THR A 126 -20.43 -7.02 -1.13
N PHE A 127 -20.54 -7.44 0.13
CA PHE A 127 -19.48 -7.26 1.12
C PHE A 127 -18.16 -7.90 0.67
N MET A 128 -18.19 -9.19 0.30
CA MET A 128 -16.98 -9.93 -0.10
C MET A 128 -16.34 -9.36 -1.36
N GLU A 129 -17.14 -8.91 -2.33
CA GLU A 129 -16.66 -8.24 -3.54
C GLU A 129 -15.93 -6.94 -3.22
N ARG A 130 -16.54 -6.09 -2.39
CA ARG A 130 -15.95 -4.79 -2.01
C ARG A 130 -14.69 -4.97 -1.16
N PHE A 131 -14.66 -5.95 -0.26
CA PHE A 131 -13.45 -6.24 0.51
C PHE A 131 -12.31 -6.72 -0.39
N THR A 132 -12.60 -7.63 -1.32
CA THR A 132 -11.62 -8.12 -2.31
C THR A 132 -11.03 -6.96 -3.13
N GLN A 133 -11.88 -6.05 -3.61
CA GLN A 133 -11.45 -4.86 -4.36
C GLN A 133 -10.56 -3.92 -3.53
N LEU A 134 -10.89 -3.73 -2.25
CA LEU A 134 -10.08 -2.91 -1.34
C LEU A 134 -8.69 -3.54 -1.15
N VAL A 135 -8.61 -4.84 -0.87
CA VAL A 135 -7.34 -5.58 -0.72
C VAL A 135 -6.52 -5.53 -2.01
N GLN A 136 -7.14 -5.70 -3.17
CA GLN A 136 -6.47 -5.60 -4.46
C GLN A 136 -5.85 -4.21 -4.68
N ARG A 137 -6.54 -3.14 -4.27
CA ARG A 137 -5.99 -1.78 -4.36
C ARG A 137 -4.71 -1.63 -3.53
N PHE A 138 -4.72 -2.08 -2.28
CA PHE A 138 -3.52 -2.07 -1.44
C PHE A 138 -2.38 -2.96 -1.98
N ASN A 139 -2.71 -4.00 -2.75
CA ASN A 139 -1.73 -4.83 -3.45
C ASN A 139 -1.11 -4.08 -4.64
N MET A 140 -1.93 -3.38 -5.43
CA MET A 140 -1.50 -2.64 -6.62
C MET A 140 -0.69 -1.38 -6.29
N GLU A 141 -1.09 -0.60 -5.27
CA GLU A 141 -0.38 0.62 -4.85
C GLU A 141 1.09 0.33 -4.49
N LYS A 142 1.41 -0.86 -3.96
CA LYS A 142 2.80 -1.27 -3.67
C LYS A 142 3.61 -1.67 -4.91
N ARG A 143 2.96 -2.13 -5.99
CA ARG A 143 3.66 -2.54 -7.21
C ARG A 143 4.14 -1.32 -8.00
N ASP A 144 3.38 -0.23 -8.00
CA ASP A 144 3.74 1.00 -8.72
C ASP A 144 4.97 1.71 -8.10
N PHE A 145 5.19 1.59 -6.79
CA PHE A 145 6.42 2.05 -6.14
C PHE A 145 7.66 1.21 -6.48
N ARG A 146 7.52 -0.11 -6.69
CA ARG A 146 8.65 -0.97 -7.10
C ARG A 146 9.08 -0.74 -8.54
N THR A 147 8.13 -0.42 -9.43
CA THR A 147 8.41 -0.16 -10.86
C THR A 147 8.94 1.26 -11.14
N LYS A 148 8.83 2.18 -10.19
CA LYS A 148 9.30 3.58 -10.33
C LYS A 148 10.59 3.90 -9.57
N SER A 149 11.23 2.94 -8.90
CA SER A 149 12.54 3.17 -8.28
C SER A 149 13.65 3.24 -9.35
N PRO A 150 14.40 4.35 -9.50
CA PRO A 150 15.53 4.40 -10.42
C PRO A 150 16.65 3.53 -9.87
N SER A 151 17.05 2.53 -10.67
CA SER A 151 18.25 1.72 -10.45
C SER A 151 19.47 2.63 -10.30
N ARG A 152 19.95 2.84 -9.08
CA ARG A 152 21.30 3.39 -8.84
C ARG A 152 22.26 2.22 -8.74
N THR A 153 22.76 1.77 -9.88
CA THR A 153 23.93 0.89 -9.91
C THR A 153 24.94 1.35 -10.94
N ALA A 154 26.17 1.51 -10.43
CA ALA A 154 27.45 1.65 -11.11
C ALA A 154 27.79 3.01 -11.79
N SER A 155 28.54 3.82 -11.08
CA SER A 155 29.59 4.65 -11.69
C SER A 155 30.84 4.60 -10.81
N ALA A 156 31.69 3.62 -11.08
CA ALA A 156 33.08 3.63 -10.70
C ALA A 156 33.86 2.78 -11.71
N LEU A 157 34.28 3.41 -12.82
CA LEU A 157 35.42 2.94 -13.59
C LEU A 157 36.26 4.16 -13.93
N ILE A 158 37.38 4.28 -13.21
CA ILE A 158 38.51 5.13 -13.54
C ILE A 158 39.12 4.58 -14.82
N ARG A 159 39.32 5.43 -15.83
CA ARG A 159 40.33 5.19 -16.87
C ARG A 159 41.10 6.48 -17.11
N THR A 160 42.29 6.52 -16.53
CA THR A 160 43.44 7.31 -16.97
C THR A 160 43.79 6.96 -18.41
N GLU A 161 43.98 7.96 -19.26
CA GLU A 161 44.92 7.89 -20.38
C GLU A 161 45.46 9.30 -20.66
N ASN A 162 46.79 9.38 -20.72
CA ASN A 162 47.61 10.57 -20.84
C ASN A 162 48.02 10.75 -22.31
N SER A 163 48.30 12.00 -22.70
CA SER A 163 49.14 12.45 -23.83
C SER A 163 48.63 12.31 -25.28
N LYS A 164 48.44 13.46 -25.97
CA LYS A 164 49.41 13.93 -27.00
C LYS A 164 49.11 15.33 -27.53
N SER A 165 50.20 16.09 -27.64
CA SER A 165 50.39 17.38 -28.31
C SER A 165 50.04 17.35 -29.80
N ALA A 166 49.46 18.45 -30.31
CA ALA A 166 49.79 19.01 -31.63
C ALA A 166 49.14 20.40 -31.81
N ALA A 167 49.97 21.45 -31.83
CA ALA A 167 49.71 22.67 -32.61
C ALA A 167 50.00 22.36 -34.10
N PRO A 168 49.48 23.12 -35.08
CA PRO A 168 50.07 24.44 -35.39
C PRO A 168 49.08 25.53 -35.86
N ASP A 169 49.52 26.78 -35.65
CA ASP A 169 49.08 28.02 -36.33
C ASP A 169 49.49 28.00 -37.82
N PRO A 170 48.88 28.83 -38.72
CA PRO A 170 49.46 30.17 -38.93
C PRO A 170 48.51 31.31 -39.35
N GLU A 171 48.90 32.51 -38.89
CA GLU A 171 48.89 33.83 -39.53
C GLU A 171 47.69 34.31 -40.38
N LYS A 172 47.10 35.46 -39.97
CA LYS A 172 47.18 36.67 -40.81
C LYS A 172 47.03 37.98 -40.01
N THR A 173 48.11 38.75 -40.07
CA THR A 173 48.33 40.17 -39.72
C THR A 173 47.28 41.14 -40.27
N ILE A 174 46.94 42.19 -39.50
CA ILE A 174 46.93 43.61 -39.92
C ILE A 174 46.99 44.49 -38.66
N SER A 175 48.07 45.28 -38.57
CA SER A 175 48.27 46.38 -37.63
C SER A 175 47.63 47.66 -38.16
N GLN A 176 46.99 48.46 -37.29
CA GLN A 176 46.94 49.92 -37.44
C GLN A 176 47.05 50.62 -36.07
N ASN A 177 48.21 51.29 -35.90
CA ASN A 177 48.53 52.52 -35.15
C ASN A 177 47.36 53.54 -35.11
N THR A 178 47.18 54.53 -34.22
CA THR A 178 47.98 55.28 -33.22
C THR A 178 47.08 56.34 -32.56
N SER A 179 47.57 56.96 -31.46
CA SER A 179 47.20 58.25 -30.82
C SER A 179 46.32 58.10 -29.56
N ASN A 180 46.64 58.65 -28.38
CA ASN A 180 47.67 59.58 -27.91
C ASN A 180 48.05 59.22 -26.46
#